data_AF-A0AAU1DMS2-F1
#
_entry.id   AF-A0AAU1DMS2-F1
#
_cell.length_a   1.000
_cell.length_b   1.000
_cell.length_c   1.000
_cell.angle_alpha   90.00
_cell.angle_beta   90.00
_cell.angle_gamma   90.00
#
_symmetry.space_group_name_H-M   'P 1'
#
loop_
_entity.id
_entity.type
_entity.pdbx_description
1 polymer ?
#
loop_
_entity_poly.entity_id
_entity_poly.type
_entity_poly.pdbx_seq_one_letter_code
_entity_poly.pdbx_strand_id
1 'polypeptide(L)'
;MDWLKFLIAGASLGGTLVVRLFQWKQRQLARSLVDGRRIKIGCYVKSSRMTRWANGHFVIASGSWAWEPGRGEMRELAADLQVSGVREPSTGDGTKVTHPIRCMVIECTSSEGDVLIAAPPGQFEYVFMALNRT
;
A
#
# COMPACT_ATOMS: atom_id res chain seq x y z
N MET A 1 41.48 -25.10 -7.58
CA MET A 1 40.11 -25.06 -8.14
C MET A 1 39.26 -24.30 -7.11
N ASP A 2 39.32 -22.97 -7.12
CA ASP A 2 38.74 -22.11 -6.06
C ASP A 2 37.88 -20.98 -6.65
N TRP A 3 37.32 -21.19 -7.84
CA TRP A 3 36.63 -20.14 -8.58
C TRP A 3 35.12 -20.17 -8.26
N LEU A 4 34.65 -21.23 -7.61
CA LEU A 4 33.27 -21.42 -7.16
C LEU A 4 32.92 -20.58 -5.91
N LYS A 5 33.92 -20.11 -5.15
CA LYS A 5 33.69 -19.33 -3.91
C LYS A 5 33.33 -17.86 -4.17
N PHE A 6 33.67 -17.33 -5.35
CA PHE A 6 33.39 -15.92 -5.68
C PHE A 6 32.00 -15.67 -6.27
N LEU A 7 31.30 -16.69 -6.75
CA LEU A 7 29.96 -16.51 -7.32
C LEU A 7 28.85 -16.40 -6.27
N ILE A 8 29.09 -16.82 -5.02
CA ILE A 8 28.09 -16.73 -3.94
C ILE A 8 28.15 -15.38 -3.21
N ALA A 9 29.26 -14.66 -3.29
CA ALA A 9 29.44 -13.37 -2.61
C ALA A 9 28.83 -12.17 -3.35
N GLY A 10 28.44 -12.33 -4.63
CA GLY A 10 27.91 -11.23 -5.45
C GLY A 10 26.40 -10.96 -5.30
N ALA A 11 25.63 -11.91 -4.78
CA ALA A 11 24.15 -11.83 -4.76
C ALA A 11 23.54 -11.31 -3.45
N SER A 12 24.31 -11.24 -2.37
CA SER A 12 23.78 -10.98 -1.01
C SER A 12 23.71 -9.51 -0.62
N LEU A 13 24.49 -8.62 -1.26
CA LEU A 13 24.54 -7.20 -0.88
C LEU A 13 23.30 -6.40 -1.34
N GLY A 14 22.69 -6.77 -2.48
CA GLY A 14 21.50 -6.09 -3.01
C GLY A 14 20.22 -6.39 -2.20
N GLY A 15 20.00 -7.67 -1.85
CA GLY A 15 18.83 -8.09 -1.08
C GLY A 15 18.80 -7.50 0.33
N THR A 16 19.95 -7.47 1.02
CA THR A 16 20.04 -6.87 2.36
C THR A 16 19.77 -5.38 2.39
N LEU A 17 20.13 -4.66 1.31
CA LEU A 17 19.90 -3.21 1.24
C LEU A 17 18.42 -2.88 1.10
N VAL A 18 17.71 -3.60 0.23
CA VAL A 18 16.26 -3.42 0.02
C VAL A 18 15.48 -3.76 1.29
N VAL A 19 15.82 -4.88 1.95
CA VAL A 19 15.19 -5.26 3.22
C VAL A 19 15.46 -4.23 4.32
N ARG A 20 16.68 -3.69 4.42
CA ARG A 20 17.01 -2.64 5.40
C ARG A 20 16.26 -1.35 5.14
N LEU A 21 16.20 -0.89 3.90
CA LEU A 21 15.47 0.33 3.53
C LEU A 21 13.97 0.18 3.84
N PHE A 22 13.41 -0.99 3.53
CA PHE A 22 12.03 -1.32 3.85
C PHE A 22 11.80 -1.34 5.37
N GLN A 23 12.65 -2.04 6.14
CA GLN A 23 12.56 -2.06 7.60
C GLN A 23 12.71 -0.67 8.23
N TRP A 24 13.59 0.18 7.69
CA TRP A 24 13.77 1.54 8.18
C TRP A 24 12.52 2.39 7.94
N LYS A 25 11.94 2.31 6.74
CA LYS A 25 10.68 2.98 6.41
C LYS A 25 9.54 2.49 7.30
N GLN A 26 9.47 1.19 7.55
CA GLN A 26 8.49 0.60 8.48
C GLN A 26 8.63 1.13 9.90
N ARG A 27 9.85 1.20 10.43
CA ARG A 27 10.12 1.77 11.75
C ARG A 27 9.77 3.25 11.82
N GLN A 28 9.99 4.01 10.75
CA GLN A 28 9.64 5.42 10.69
C GLN A 28 8.11 5.63 10.69
N LEU A 29 7.38 4.77 9.97
CA LEU A 29 5.91 4.79 9.98
C LEU A 29 5.36 4.41 11.36
N ALA A 30 5.89 3.34 11.96
CA ALA A 30 5.49 2.91 13.31
C ALA A 30 5.71 4.02 14.35
N ARG A 31 6.86 4.71 14.31
CA ARG A 31 7.14 5.86 15.19
C ARG A 31 6.18 7.02 14.94
N SER A 32 5.88 7.33 13.68
CA SER A 32 4.93 8.40 13.34
C SER A 32 3.52 8.10 13.89
N LEU A 33 3.10 6.84 13.93
CA LEU A 33 1.79 6.46 14.49
C LEU A 33 1.75 6.69 16.00
N VAL A 34 2.81 6.29 16.71
CA VAL A 34 2.91 6.45 18.17
C VAL A 34 2.91 7.93 18.55
N ASP A 35 3.59 8.77 17.77
CA ASP A 35 3.65 10.22 18.00
C ASP A 35 2.37 10.96 17.59
N GLY A 36 1.35 10.27 17.04
CA GLY A 36 0.16 10.91 16.49
C GLY A 36 0.43 11.80 15.27
N ARG A 37 1.59 11.65 14.62
CA ARG A 37 1.94 12.40 13.42
C ARG A 37 1.14 11.90 12.23
N ARG A 38 0.87 12.82 11.31
CA ARG A 38 0.26 12.54 10.02
C ARG A 38 1.13 11.58 9.21
N ILE A 39 0.56 10.46 8.81
CA ILE A 39 1.24 9.44 8.00
C ILE A 39 0.65 9.41 6.60
N LYS A 40 1.53 9.35 5.60
CA LYS A 40 1.15 9.21 4.19
C LYS A 40 1.60 7.85 3.67
N ILE A 41 0.65 6.99 3.34
CA ILE A 41 0.89 5.68 2.74
C ILE A 41 0.57 5.78 1.25
N GLY A 42 1.57 5.57 0.40
CA GLY A 42 1.34 5.57 -1.04
C GLY A 42 0.50 4.35 -1.45
N CYS A 43 -0.69 4.59 -1.99
CA CYS A 43 -1.64 3.56 -2.39
C CYS A 43 -2.06 3.74 -3.85
N TYR A 44 -2.62 2.67 -4.42
CA TYR A 44 -3.42 2.74 -5.62
C TYR A 44 -4.88 2.48 -5.28
N VAL A 45 -5.79 3.18 -5.94
CA VAL A 45 -7.23 3.03 -5.74
C VAL A 45 -7.95 2.86 -7.07
N LYS A 46 -9.00 2.05 -7.09
CA LYS A 46 -9.88 1.86 -8.25
C LYS A 46 -11.31 1.68 -7.77
N SER A 47 -12.23 2.53 -8.23
CA SER A 47 -13.66 2.29 -8.03
C SER A 47 -14.24 1.46 -9.18
N SER A 48 -15.42 0.89 -8.95
CA SER A 48 -16.20 0.19 -9.98
C SER A 48 -16.48 1.02 -11.24
N ARG A 49 -16.50 2.37 -11.11
CA ARG A 49 -16.72 3.30 -12.22
C ARG A 49 -15.44 3.68 -12.97
N MET A 50 -14.28 3.28 -12.45
CA MET A 50 -12.97 3.65 -13.02
C MET A 50 -12.40 2.52 -13.87
N THR A 51 -11.92 2.88 -15.06
CA THR A 51 -11.23 1.93 -15.96
C THR A 51 -9.79 1.68 -15.52
N ARG A 52 -9.18 2.63 -14.80
CA ARG A 52 -7.76 2.62 -14.41
C ARG A 52 -7.58 2.89 -12.93
N TRP A 53 -6.53 2.29 -12.37
CA TRP A 53 -6.07 2.64 -11.03
C TRP A 53 -5.54 4.08 -10.99
N ALA A 54 -5.97 4.82 -9.97
CA ALA A 54 -5.37 6.09 -9.60
C ALA A 54 -4.33 5.87 -8.50
N ASN A 55 -3.29 6.68 -8.51
CA ASN A 55 -2.28 6.72 -7.45
C ASN A 55 -2.53 7.92 -6.54
N GLY A 56 -2.20 7.77 -5.26
CA GLY A 56 -2.25 8.85 -4.28
C GLY A 56 -1.73 8.38 -2.93
N HIS A 57 -2.11 9.08 -1.87
CA HIS A 57 -1.74 8.73 -0.52
C HIS A 57 -2.97 8.52 0.35
N PHE A 58 -3.01 7.37 1.02
CA PHE A 58 -3.87 7.16 2.16
C PHE A 58 -3.24 7.82 3.37
N VAL A 59 -3.89 8.85 3.89
CA VAL A 59 -3.38 9.67 4.98
C VAL A 59 -4.06 9.26 6.26
N ILE A 60 -3.28 8.91 7.29
CA ILE A 60 -3.77 8.58 8.63
C ILE A 60 -3.35 9.68 9.58
N ALA A 61 -4.28 10.28 10.32
CA ALA A 61 -4.00 11.33 11.31
C ALA A 61 -5.06 11.34 12.41
N SER A 62 -4.65 11.48 13.67
CA SER A 62 -5.53 11.77 14.81
C SER A 62 -6.83 10.93 14.89
N GLY A 63 -6.75 9.63 14.59
CA GLY A 63 -7.91 8.72 14.65
C GLY A 63 -8.81 8.72 13.42
N SER A 64 -8.53 9.55 12.41
CA SER A 64 -9.22 9.54 11.12
C SER A 64 -8.26 9.23 9.97
N TRP A 65 -8.83 9.07 8.79
CA TRP A 65 -8.08 8.93 7.56
C TRP A 65 -8.64 9.83 6.46
N ALA A 66 -7.82 10.11 5.45
CA ALA A 66 -8.21 10.89 4.29
C ALA A 66 -7.47 10.41 3.03
N TRP A 67 -8.03 10.69 1.86
CA TRP A 67 -7.35 10.50 0.58
C TRP A 67 -6.66 11.78 0.12
N GLU A 68 -5.37 11.70 -0.21
CA GLU A 68 -4.69 12.74 -0.97
C GLU A 68 -4.47 12.25 -2.41
N PRO A 69 -5.13 12.85 -3.41
CA PRO A 69 -5.00 12.42 -4.78
C PRO A 69 -3.60 12.70 -5.33
N GLY A 70 -3.04 11.73 -6.04
CA GLY A 70 -1.83 11.87 -6.82
C GLY A 70 -2.16 11.98 -8.32
N ARG A 71 -1.65 11.02 -9.10
CA ARG A 71 -1.96 10.90 -10.53
C ARG A 71 -3.17 9.99 -10.75
N GLY A 72 -4.15 10.46 -11.51
CA GLY A 72 -5.32 9.67 -11.91
C GLY A 72 -6.62 10.41 -11.69
N GLU A 73 -7.73 9.69 -11.88
CA GLU A 73 -9.08 10.25 -11.86
C GLU A 73 -9.69 10.30 -10.45
N MET A 74 -9.16 9.54 -9.49
CA MET A 74 -9.70 9.49 -8.13
C MET A 74 -9.30 10.72 -7.34
N ARG A 75 -10.25 11.65 -7.17
CA ARG A 75 -10.06 12.90 -6.40
C ARG A 75 -10.32 12.73 -4.92
N GLU A 76 -11.29 11.91 -4.56
CA GLU A 76 -11.74 11.70 -3.18
C GLU A 76 -12.09 10.21 -2.98
N LEU A 77 -12.02 9.74 -1.74
CA LEU A 77 -12.54 8.43 -1.33
C LEU A 77 -13.79 8.68 -0.49
N ALA A 78 -14.82 7.86 -0.68
CA ALA A 78 -16.04 7.91 0.11
C ALA A 78 -15.73 7.74 1.60
N ALA A 79 -16.33 8.54 2.47
CA ALA A 79 -16.02 8.53 3.90
C ALA A 79 -16.58 7.29 4.63
N ASP A 80 -17.55 6.61 4.01
CA ASP A 80 -18.27 5.44 4.52
C ASP A 80 -17.70 4.11 4.00
N LEU A 81 -16.43 4.08 3.60
CA LEU A 81 -15.77 2.84 3.16
C LEU A 81 -15.78 1.79 4.27
N GLN A 82 -16.35 0.63 3.96
CA GLN A 82 -16.36 -0.55 4.82
C GLN A 82 -15.56 -1.67 4.18
N VAL A 83 -14.66 -2.28 4.95
CA VAL A 83 -13.84 -3.39 4.44
C VAL A 83 -14.70 -4.63 4.28
N SER A 84 -14.78 -5.14 3.05
CA SER A 84 -15.49 -6.39 2.72
C SER A 84 -14.54 -7.58 2.56
N GLY A 85 -13.26 -7.33 2.27
CA GLY A 85 -12.31 -8.41 2.01
C GLY A 85 -10.87 -7.94 1.85
N VAL A 86 -9.97 -8.92 1.80
CA VAL A 86 -8.54 -8.73 1.54
C VAL A 86 -8.07 -9.85 0.64
N ARG A 87 -7.35 -9.51 -0.43
CA ARG A 87 -6.80 -10.51 -1.36
C ARG A 87 -5.46 -10.11 -1.95
N GLU A 88 -4.80 -11.10 -2.52
CA GLU A 88 -3.68 -10.86 -3.43
C GLU A 88 -4.17 -10.23 -4.75
N PRO A 89 -3.30 -9.46 -5.42
CA PRO A 89 -3.62 -8.84 -6.68
C PRO A 89 -3.71 -9.90 -7.77
N SER A 90 -4.71 -9.76 -8.63
CA SER A 90 -4.99 -10.62 -9.76
C SER A 90 -4.41 -10.03 -11.04
N THR A 91 -4.27 -10.83 -12.09
CA THR A 91 -3.86 -10.34 -13.42
C THR A 91 -4.77 -9.23 -13.97
N GLY A 92 -6.06 -9.25 -13.61
CA GLY A 92 -7.05 -8.23 -13.96
C GLY A 92 -6.84 -6.87 -13.29
N ASP A 93 -6.01 -6.80 -12.24
CA ASP A 93 -5.69 -5.53 -11.56
C ASP A 93 -4.60 -4.73 -12.31
N GLY A 94 -3.97 -5.32 -13.32
CA GLY A 94 -2.99 -4.64 -14.16
C GLY A 94 -1.59 -4.53 -13.53
N THR A 95 -0.60 -4.26 -14.38
CA THR A 95 0.83 -4.33 -14.04
C THR A 95 1.27 -3.40 -12.92
N LYS A 96 0.60 -2.27 -12.72
CA LYS A 96 0.93 -1.29 -11.66
C LYS A 96 0.65 -1.80 -10.25
N VAL A 97 -0.31 -2.71 -10.10
CA VAL A 97 -0.69 -3.31 -8.82
C VAL A 97 0.01 -4.65 -8.62
N THR A 98 0.23 -5.40 -9.70
CA THR A 98 0.89 -6.71 -9.67
C THR A 98 2.42 -6.66 -9.68
N HIS A 99 3.04 -5.53 -10.06
CA HIS A 99 4.51 -5.35 -10.10
C HIS A 99 4.90 -3.89 -9.72
N PRO A 100 6.00 -3.64 -8.97
CA PRO A 100 7.07 -4.55 -8.54
C PRO A 100 7.08 -4.95 -7.03
N ILE A 101 6.10 -4.57 -6.21
CA ILE A 101 6.20 -4.68 -4.72
C ILE A 101 5.18 -5.67 -4.10
N ARG A 102 4.45 -6.51 -4.87
CA ARG A 102 3.41 -7.43 -4.32
C ARG A 102 2.47 -6.71 -3.33
N CYS A 103 1.73 -5.72 -3.83
CA CYS A 103 0.72 -5.02 -3.01
C CYS A 103 -0.35 -6.02 -2.53
N MET A 104 -1.00 -5.73 -1.41
CA MET A 104 -2.23 -6.38 -0.99
C MET A 104 -3.42 -5.49 -1.37
N VAL A 105 -4.51 -6.10 -1.83
CA VAL A 105 -5.73 -5.39 -2.22
C VAL A 105 -6.75 -5.51 -1.10
N ILE A 106 -7.16 -4.37 -0.55
CA ILE A 106 -8.30 -4.24 0.36
C ILE A 106 -9.53 -4.00 -0.52
N GLU A 107 -10.55 -4.82 -0.33
CA GLU A 107 -11.85 -4.68 -0.98
C GLU A 107 -12.76 -3.93 -0.02
N CYS A 108 -13.35 -2.84 -0.50
CA CYS A 108 -14.23 -1.99 0.28
C CYS A 108 -15.56 -1.78 -0.45
N THR A 109 -16.63 -1.67 0.32
CA THR A 109 -17.94 -1.21 -0.15
C THR A 109 -18.20 0.21 0.37
N SER A 110 -18.93 1.02 -0.40
CA SER A 110 -19.40 2.34 0.03
C SER A 110 -20.75 2.63 -0.63
N SER A 111 -21.45 3.66 -0.16
CA SER A 111 -22.67 4.16 -0.82
C SER A 111 -22.47 4.58 -2.28
N GLU A 112 -21.24 4.94 -2.68
CA GLU A 112 -20.91 5.30 -4.07
C GLU A 112 -20.54 4.09 -4.95
N GLY A 113 -20.33 2.93 -4.32
CA GLY A 113 -20.01 1.64 -4.94
C GLY A 113 -18.73 1.01 -4.39
N ASP A 114 -18.31 -0.10 -5.00
CA ASP A 114 -17.12 -0.83 -4.58
C ASP A 114 -15.84 -0.06 -4.90
N VAL A 115 -14.90 -0.10 -3.96
CA VAL A 115 -13.59 0.52 -4.07
C VAL A 115 -12.52 -0.50 -3.69
N LEU A 116 -11.53 -0.64 -4.56
CA LEU A 116 -10.34 -1.44 -4.31
C LEU A 116 -9.19 -0.52 -3.92
N ILE A 117 -8.48 -0.86 -2.85
CA ILE A 117 -7.31 -0.12 -2.36
C ILE A 117 -6.12 -1.08 -2.33
N ALA A 118 -5.15 -0.85 -3.21
CA ALA A 118 -3.90 -1.60 -3.20
C ALA A 118 -2.83 -0.85 -2.39
N ALA A 119 -2.35 -1.49 -1.34
CA ALA A 119 -1.34 -0.95 -0.44
C ALA A 119 -0.05 -1.79 -0.49
N PRO A 120 1.14 -1.17 -0.32
CA PRO A 120 2.39 -1.90 -0.24
C PRO A 120 2.41 -2.88 0.94
N PRO A 121 3.14 -4.00 0.83
CA PRO A 121 3.35 -4.89 1.97
C PRO A 121 3.92 -4.12 3.16
N GLY A 122 3.57 -4.55 4.37
CA GLY A 122 3.94 -3.91 5.63
C GLY A 122 3.32 -2.54 5.89
N GLN A 123 2.68 -1.90 4.89
CA GLN A 123 1.90 -0.67 5.09
C GLN A 123 0.40 -0.94 5.01
N PHE A 124 0.03 -2.03 4.34
CA PHE A 124 -1.31 -2.55 4.21
C PHE A 124 -2.04 -2.63 5.57
N GLU A 125 -1.37 -3.14 6.60
CA GLU A 125 -1.97 -3.36 7.93
C GLU A 125 -2.43 -2.04 8.55
N TYR A 126 -1.70 -0.95 8.32
CA TYR A 126 -2.09 0.37 8.81
C TYR A 126 -3.31 0.93 8.08
N VAL A 127 -3.41 0.71 6.76
CA VAL A 127 -4.58 1.11 5.98
C VAL A 127 -5.80 0.29 6.41
N PHE A 128 -5.66 -1.02 6.53
CA PHE A 128 -6.72 -1.92 6.99
C PHE A 128 -7.20 -1.57 8.40
N MET A 129 -6.29 -1.30 9.34
CA MET A 129 -6.66 -0.88 10.70
C MET A 129 -7.35 0.48 10.71
N ALA A 130 -6.91 1.43 9.87
CA ALA A 130 -7.54 2.75 9.81
C ALA A 130 -8.97 2.69 9.27
N LEU A 131 -9.23 1.86 8.25
CA LEU A 131 -10.56 1.65 7.67
C LEU A 131 -11.52 0.92 8.63
N ASN A 132 -11.03 0.05 9.51
CA ASN A 132 -11.86 -0.67 10.48
C ASN A 132 -12.08 0.09 11.81
N ARG A 133 -11.59 1.33 11.92
CA ARG A 133 -11.80 2.19 13.10
C ARG A 133 -12.92 3.21 12.91
N THR A 134 -13.31 3.46 11.66
CA THR A 134 -14.46 4.27 11.27
C THR A 134 -15.75 3.49 11.42
#